data_AF-A0A1I7H461-F1
#
_entry.id   AF-A0A1I7H461-F1
#
_cell.length_a   1.000
_cell.length_b   1.000
_cell.length_c   1.000
_cell.angle_alpha   90.00
_cell.angle_beta   90.00
_cell.angle_gamma   90.00
#
_symmetry.space_group_name_H-M   'P 1'
#
loop_
_entity.id
_entity.type
_entity.pdbx_description
1 polymer ?
#
loop_
_entity_poly.entity_id
_entity_poly.type
_entity_poly.pdbx_seq_one_letter_code
_entity_poly.pdbx_strand_id
1 'polypeptide(L)'
;MTVLALDFETANERRDSACAVGLAWIAQGRVVRRESHLIRPPEMRFAPGNIRVHGILPADVADKPDFATVMAPYLGDLGRGLILAHNASFDIGVLRAGLTRAGLAVPDLAYLCTVQVARRVFPAPEGCGLGKVARRLGIRFEHHDAGEDAYACAEIALAAMRERAVADVHALAAALGLPVTRAVGGPAGPRRGPGTISGRALAAFPDEPAALRFAMRGSTGNRYHVSLEERPGGPELRCTCTAGRYGMRCRHVKALEVGDVTDLLSDNAADVVLLARMLGAKTRVAGAA
;
A
#
# COMPACT_ATOMS: atom_id res chain seq x y z
N MET A 1 14.61 -10.83 -2.38
CA MET A 1 13.32 -11.21 -1.77
C MET A 1 12.68 -9.94 -1.23
N THR A 2 11.39 -9.72 -1.48
CA THR A 2 10.69 -8.51 -1.05
C THR A 2 10.53 -8.52 0.47
N VAL A 3 10.93 -7.45 1.15
CA VAL A 3 10.61 -7.23 2.57
C VAL A 3 9.71 -6.02 2.63
N LEU A 4 8.56 -6.15 3.28
CA LEU A 4 7.60 -5.05 3.42
C LEU A 4 7.10 -4.99 4.86
N ALA A 5 7.03 -3.79 5.41
CA ALA A 5 6.29 -3.53 6.62
C ALA A 5 4.83 -3.22 6.29
N LEU A 6 3.94 -3.70 7.14
CA LEU A 6 2.51 -3.53 7.02
C LEU A 6 1.92 -3.18 8.37
N ASP A 7 0.94 -2.29 8.35
CA ASP A 7 0.19 -1.84 9.51
C ASP A 7 -1.27 -1.60 9.12
N PHE A 8 -2.22 -2.16 9.88
CA PHE A 8 -3.65 -1.99 9.63
C PHE A 8 -4.30 -1.16 10.74
N GLU A 9 -5.18 -0.25 10.32
CA GLU A 9 -6.17 0.35 11.21
C GLU A 9 -7.52 -0.36 11.04
N THR A 10 -8.22 -0.60 12.14
CA THR A 10 -9.54 -1.24 12.13
C THR A 10 -10.63 -0.28 12.58
N ALA A 11 -11.78 -0.31 11.92
CA ALA A 11 -12.93 0.51 12.31
C ALA A 11 -13.45 0.13 13.70
N ASN A 12 -13.34 -1.14 14.08
CA ASN A 12 -13.84 -1.66 15.34
C ASN A 12 -13.02 -2.88 15.82
N GLU A 13 -13.51 -3.59 16.83
CA GLU A 13 -12.84 -4.72 17.48
C GLU A 13 -12.64 -5.95 16.58
N ARG A 14 -13.33 -5.99 15.44
CA ARG A 14 -13.27 -7.13 14.53
C ARG A 14 -12.06 -7.03 13.61
N ARG A 15 -11.35 -8.14 13.45
CA ARG A 15 -10.20 -8.25 12.55
C ARG A 15 -10.56 -8.12 11.08
N ASP A 16 -11.82 -8.33 10.69
CA ASP A 16 -12.28 -8.14 9.31
C ASP A 16 -12.79 -6.71 9.03
N SER A 17 -12.54 -5.76 9.94
CA SER A 17 -13.04 -4.38 9.87
C SER A 17 -11.98 -3.34 9.48
N ALA A 18 -10.89 -3.75 8.81
CA ALA A 18 -9.84 -2.84 8.36
C ALA A 18 -10.43 -1.61 7.64
N CYS A 19 -10.00 -0.42 8.06
CA CYS A 19 -10.41 0.87 7.50
C CYS A 19 -9.24 1.66 6.92
N ALA A 20 -8.00 1.27 7.19
CA ALA A 20 -6.82 1.71 6.44
C ALA A 20 -5.73 0.64 6.48
N VAL A 21 -4.77 0.74 5.55
CA VAL A 21 -3.55 -0.05 5.52
C VAL A 21 -2.37 0.81 5.10
N GLY A 22 -1.27 0.69 5.82
CA GLY A 22 0.02 1.22 5.46
C GLY A 22 0.97 0.13 5.01
N LEU A 23 1.83 0.48 4.05
CA LEU A 23 2.79 -0.43 3.44
C LEU A 23 4.13 0.30 3.26
N ALA A 24 5.24 -0.31 3.66
CA ALA A 24 6.57 0.24 3.44
C ALA A 24 7.56 -0.84 2.98
N TRP A 25 8.12 -0.69 1.78
CA TRP A 25 9.04 -1.68 1.20
C TRP A 25 10.47 -1.35 1.55
N ILE A 26 11.22 -2.38 1.94
CA ILE A 26 12.65 -2.31 2.21
C ILE A 26 13.41 -2.94 1.05
N ALA A 27 14.38 -2.18 0.50
CA ALA A 27 15.37 -2.71 -0.42
C ALA A 27 16.72 -2.04 -0.16
N GLN A 28 17.80 -2.80 -0.28
CA GLN A 28 19.17 -2.30 -0.12
C GLN A 28 19.40 -1.53 1.21
N GLY A 29 18.84 -2.04 2.30
CA GLY A 29 19.03 -1.46 3.64
C GLY A 29 18.31 -0.14 3.90
N ARG A 30 17.35 0.24 3.05
CA ARG A 30 16.52 1.45 3.22
C ARG A 30 15.07 1.21 2.81
N VAL A 31 14.17 2.07 3.28
CA VAL A 31 12.80 2.12 2.78
C VAL A 31 12.79 2.79 1.40
N VAL A 32 12.27 2.10 0.39
CA VAL A 32 12.27 2.56 -1.02
C VAL A 32 10.90 2.99 -1.52
N ARG A 33 9.83 2.54 -0.86
CA ARG A 33 8.44 2.86 -1.21
C ARG A 33 7.61 2.88 0.05
N ARG A 34 6.65 3.81 0.13
CA ARG A 34 5.65 3.90 1.19
C ARG A 34 4.30 4.19 0.58
N GLU A 35 3.27 3.53 1.10
CA GLU A 35 1.89 3.75 0.68
C GLU A 35 0.96 3.68 1.88
N SER A 36 -0.16 4.39 1.77
CA SER A 36 -1.27 4.37 2.70
C SER A 36 -2.56 4.38 1.91
N HIS A 37 -3.49 3.50 2.26
CA HIS A 37 -4.77 3.34 1.58
C HIS A 37 -5.89 3.29 2.58
N LEU A 38 -6.92 4.11 2.38
CA LEU A 38 -8.18 3.98 3.10
C LEU A 38 -8.99 2.83 2.51
N ILE A 39 -9.64 2.07 3.39
CA ILE A 39 -10.45 0.90 3.07
C ILE A 39 -11.87 1.18 3.58
N ARG A 40 -12.87 0.94 2.74
CA ARG A 40 -14.25 0.89 3.20
C ARG A 40 -14.47 -0.42 3.94
N PRO A 41 -14.70 -0.40 5.28
CA PRO A 41 -14.95 -1.63 6.03
C PRO A 41 -16.31 -2.22 5.62
N PRO A 42 -16.52 -3.53 5.84
CA PRO A 42 -17.75 -4.19 5.44
C PRO A 42 -18.99 -3.70 6.20
N GLU A 43 -18.79 -3.17 7.40
CA GLU A 43 -19.81 -2.54 8.23
C GLU A 43 -19.33 -1.14 8.59
N MET A 44 -20.17 -0.13 8.36
CA MET A 44 -19.88 1.27 8.70
C MET A 44 -20.05 1.55 10.19
N ARG A 45 -19.67 0.60 11.05
CA ARG A 45 -19.65 0.73 12.51
C ARG A 45 -18.22 1.04 12.95
N PHE A 46 -18.03 2.24 13.49
CA PHE A 46 -16.76 2.64 14.06
C PHE A 46 -16.86 2.72 15.58
N ALA A 47 -15.94 2.03 16.27
CA ALA A 47 -15.84 2.12 17.72
C ALA A 47 -15.15 3.43 18.11
N PRO A 48 -15.65 4.19 19.11
CA PRO A 48 -15.03 5.44 19.53
C PRO A 48 -13.57 5.29 19.98
N GLY A 49 -13.21 4.12 20.52
CA GLY A 49 -11.83 3.81 20.90
C GLY A 49 -10.88 3.78 19.69
N ASN A 50 -11.29 3.14 18.59
CA ASN A 50 -10.52 3.07 17.35
C ASN A 50 -10.35 4.46 16.71
N ILE A 51 -11.45 5.21 16.58
CA ILE A 51 -11.40 6.60 16.07
C ILE A 51 -10.43 7.44 16.91
N ARG A 52 -10.41 7.29 18.24
CA ARG A 52 -9.51 8.06 19.11
C ARG A 52 -8.04 7.74 18.85
N VAL A 53 -7.73 6.53 18.39
CA VAL A 53 -6.37 6.11 18.05
C VAL A 53 -5.95 6.74 16.73
N HIS A 54 -6.67 6.46 15.64
CA HIS A 54 -6.23 6.77 14.27
C HIS A 54 -6.90 7.97 13.60
N GLY A 55 -7.92 8.56 14.22
CA GLY A 55 -8.64 9.73 13.70
C GLY A 55 -9.60 9.47 12.53
N ILE A 56 -9.45 8.37 11.78
CA ILE A 56 -10.34 7.98 10.66
C ILE A 56 -11.82 7.93 11.08
N LEU A 57 -12.65 8.73 10.41
CA LEU A 57 -14.09 8.79 10.60
C LEU A 57 -14.82 7.93 9.55
N PRO A 58 -16.06 7.49 9.83
CA PRO A 58 -16.88 6.78 8.84
C PRO A 58 -17.03 7.53 7.51
N ALA A 59 -17.06 8.87 7.53
CA ALA A 59 -17.19 9.69 6.34
C ALA A 59 -15.96 9.61 5.41
N ASP A 60 -14.76 9.40 5.96
CA ASP A 60 -13.50 9.38 5.21
C ASP A 60 -13.37 8.15 4.31
N VAL A 61 -14.03 7.06 4.72
CA VAL A 61 -13.97 5.76 4.03
C VAL A 61 -15.23 5.39 3.27
N ALA A 62 -16.29 6.21 3.34
CA ALA A 62 -17.60 5.87 2.80
C ALA A 62 -17.57 5.64 1.27
N ASP A 63 -16.74 6.37 0.54
CA ASP A 63 -16.56 6.30 -0.91
C ASP A 63 -15.31 5.50 -1.33
N LYS A 64 -14.60 4.89 -0.38
CA LYS A 64 -13.33 4.21 -0.64
C LYS A 64 -13.52 2.76 -1.12
N PRO A 65 -12.49 2.16 -1.75
CA PRO A 65 -12.57 0.77 -2.20
C PRO A 65 -12.70 -0.21 -1.02
N ASP A 66 -13.24 -1.39 -1.30
CA ASP A 66 -13.31 -2.47 -0.30
C ASP A 66 -11.94 -3.11 -0.04
N PHE A 67 -11.86 -3.92 1.01
CA PHE A 67 -10.62 -4.59 1.40
C PHE A 67 -10.00 -5.43 0.27
N ALA A 68 -10.84 -6.16 -0.48
CA ALA A 68 -10.41 -7.01 -1.57
C ALA A 68 -9.73 -6.20 -2.67
N THR A 69 -10.34 -5.08 -3.05
CA THR A 69 -9.84 -4.17 -4.07
C THR A 69 -8.52 -3.53 -3.65
N VAL A 70 -8.42 -3.08 -2.39
CA VAL A 70 -7.18 -2.48 -1.88
C VAL A 70 -6.04 -3.50 -1.80
N MET A 71 -6.31 -4.72 -1.31
CA MET A 71 -5.25 -5.69 -1.05
C MET A 71 -4.80 -6.51 -2.26
N ALA A 72 -5.64 -6.68 -3.28
CA ALA A 72 -5.36 -7.51 -4.45
C ALA A 72 -3.98 -7.26 -5.10
N PRO A 73 -3.54 -6.00 -5.33
CA PRO A 73 -2.24 -5.73 -5.95
C PRO A 73 -1.04 -6.21 -5.12
N TYR A 74 -1.20 -6.39 -3.81
CA TYR A 74 -0.10 -6.69 -2.89
C TYR A 74 0.00 -8.17 -2.52
N LEU A 75 -1.00 -9.01 -2.86
CA LEU A 75 -1.02 -10.41 -2.46
C LEU A 75 0.16 -11.22 -3.01
N GLY A 76 0.62 -10.89 -4.22
CA GLY A 76 1.81 -11.50 -4.81
C GLY A 76 3.08 -11.22 -3.99
N ASP A 77 3.28 -9.97 -3.59
CA ASP A 77 4.40 -9.54 -2.75
C ASP A 77 4.31 -10.14 -1.35
N LEU A 78 3.13 -10.11 -0.73
CA LEU A 78 2.87 -10.64 0.62
C LEU A 78 3.10 -12.15 0.70
N GLY A 79 2.73 -12.91 -0.34
CA GLY A 79 2.88 -14.36 -0.38
C GLY A 79 4.29 -14.85 -0.72
N ARG A 80 5.14 -14.00 -1.31
CA ARG A 80 6.53 -14.35 -1.69
C ARG A 80 7.58 -13.66 -0.83
N GLY A 81 7.19 -12.62 -0.10
CA GLY A 81 8.06 -11.77 0.70
C GLY A 81 8.07 -12.10 2.19
N LEU A 82 8.78 -11.27 2.93
CA LEU A 82 8.78 -11.24 4.39
C LEU A 82 8.01 -10.00 4.87
N ILE A 83 7.00 -10.22 5.70
CA ILE A 83 6.19 -9.16 6.28
C ILE A 83 6.79 -8.73 7.63
N LEU A 84 6.94 -7.43 7.81
CA LEU A 84 7.25 -6.82 9.09
C LEU A 84 5.98 -6.16 9.65
N ALA A 85 5.70 -6.37 10.92
CA ALA A 85 4.60 -5.67 11.59
C ALA A 85 4.93 -5.47 13.07
N HIS A 86 4.46 -4.35 13.62
CA HIS A 86 4.74 -3.97 15.00
C HIS A 86 3.63 -4.46 15.90
N ASN A 87 3.81 -5.68 16.44
CA ASN A 87 2.74 -6.55 16.97
C ASN A 87 2.09 -7.43 15.89
N ALA A 88 2.93 -8.08 15.08
CA ALA A 88 2.52 -8.80 13.87
C ALA A 88 1.34 -9.78 14.01
N SER A 89 1.09 -10.37 15.18
CA SER A 89 -0.09 -11.25 15.36
C SER A 89 -1.41 -10.51 15.17
N PHE A 90 -1.45 -9.19 15.40
CA PHE A 90 -2.60 -8.34 15.12
C PHE A 90 -2.81 -8.21 13.61
N ASP A 91 -1.86 -7.59 12.91
CA ASP A 91 -1.94 -7.26 11.48
C ASP A 91 -2.09 -8.47 10.59
N ILE A 92 -1.36 -9.55 10.88
CA ILE A 92 -1.51 -10.81 10.14
C ILE A 92 -2.90 -11.39 10.35
N GLY A 93 -3.49 -11.25 11.53
CA GLY A 93 -4.87 -11.66 11.75
C GLY A 93 -5.89 -10.76 11.06
N VAL A 94 -5.63 -9.46 10.92
CA VAL A 94 -6.46 -8.54 10.14
C VAL A 94 -6.42 -8.92 8.65
N LEU A 95 -5.21 -9.13 8.11
CA LEU A 95 -5.01 -9.60 6.74
C LEU A 95 -5.79 -10.89 6.47
N ARG A 96 -5.60 -11.90 7.31
CA ARG A 96 -6.28 -13.20 7.16
C ARG A 96 -7.80 -13.08 7.24
N ALA A 97 -8.31 -12.32 8.20
CA ALA A 97 -9.75 -12.15 8.40
C ALA A 97 -10.38 -11.37 7.24
N GLY A 98 -9.73 -10.30 6.77
CA GLY A 98 -10.15 -9.54 5.60
C GLY A 98 -10.19 -10.38 4.32
N LEU A 99 -9.13 -11.15 4.04
CA LEU A 99 -9.08 -12.04 2.89
C LEU A 99 -10.14 -13.14 2.95
N THR A 100 -10.29 -13.78 4.12
CA THR A 100 -11.31 -14.82 4.32
C THR A 100 -12.71 -14.26 4.09
N ARG A 101 -13.00 -13.06 4.63
CA ARG A 101 -14.29 -12.39 4.43
C ARG A 101 -14.55 -12.05 2.97
N ALA A 102 -13.51 -11.58 2.26
CA ALA A 102 -13.57 -11.27 0.85
C ALA A 102 -13.71 -12.50 -0.06
N GLY A 103 -13.63 -13.72 0.51
CA GLY A 103 -13.61 -14.95 -0.28
C GLY A 103 -12.33 -15.12 -1.10
N LEU A 104 -11.24 -14.47 -0.67
CA LEU A 104 -9.92 -14.58 -1.28
C LEU A 104 -9.13 -15.70 -0.59
N ALA A 105 -8.27 -16.38 -1.36
CA ALA A 105 -7.32 -17.31 -0.79
C ALA A 105 -6.33 -16.56 0.09
N VAL A 106 -6.04 -17.12 1.26
CA VAL A 106 -4.97 -16.61 2.13
C VAL A 106 -3.68 -17.27 1.65
N PRO A 107 -2.68 -16.52 1.16
CA PRO A 107 -1.40 -17.12 0.79
C PRO A 107 -0.65 -17.60 2.04
N ASP A 108 0.37 -18.42 1.85
CA ASP A 108 1.34 -18.66 2.91
C ASP A 108 2.04 -17.34 3.24
N LEU A 109 2.09 -17.00 4.53
CA LEU A 109 2.68 -15.75 4.99
C LEU A 109 3.92 -16.04 5.80
N ALA A 110 5.03 -15.36 5.49
CA ALA A 110 6.20 -15.29 6.34
C ALA A 110 6.27 -13.92 7.00
N TYR A 111 6.38 -13.86 8.33
CA TYR A 111 6.41 -12.58 9.04
C TYR A 111 7.36 -12.55 10.24
N LEU A 112 7.81 -11.34 10.58
CA LEU A 112 8.65 -11.05 11.74
C LEU A 112 8.06 -9.87 12.53
N CYS A 113 8.00 -10.02 13.85
CA CYS A 113 7.41 -9.03 14.74
C CYS A 113 8.46 -8.03 15.26
N THR A 114 8.33 -6.76 14.89
CA THR A 114 9.32 -5.73 15.25
C THR A 114 9.28 -5.34 16.73
N VAL A 115 8.19 -5.63 17.46
CA VAL A 115 8.17 -5.56 18.94
C VAL A 115 9.18 -6.54 19.54
N GLN A 116 9.25 -7.75 19.02
CA GLN A 116 10.17 -8.77 19.55
C GLN A 116 11.63 -8.47 19.18
N VAL A 117 11.85 -7.88 18.00
CA VAL A 117 13.13 -7.32 17.59
C VAL A 117 13.52 -6.20 18.56
N ALA A 118 12.65 -5.22 18.76
CA ALA A 118 12.91 -4.08 19.64
C ALA A 118 13.18 -4.51 21.09
N ARG A 119 12.52 -5.54 21.62
CA ARG A 119 12.81 -6.08 22.97
C ARG A 119 14.23 -6.64 23.09
N ARG A 120 14.78 -7.21 22.03
CA ARG A 120 16.14 -7.80 22.04
C ARG A 120 17.24 -6.79 21.73
N VAL A 121 16.93 -5.74 20.97
CA VAL A 121 17.93 -4.79 20.47
C VAL A 121 17.85 -3.45 21.21
N PHE A 122 16.66 -3.01 21.56
CA PHE A 122 16.38 -1.73 22.21
C PHE A 122 15.54 -1.91 23.48
N PRO A 123 15.96 -2.75 24.46
CA PRO A 123 15.20 -2.94 25.70
C PRO A 123 15.09 -1.62 26.47
N ALA A 124 13.91 -1.32 27.00
CA ALA A 124 13.74 -0.20 27.94
C ALA A 124 12.53 -0.39 28.87
N PRO A 125 12.56 0.22 30.07
CA PRO A 125 11.51 0.10 31.09
C PRO A 125 10.13 0.59 30.61
N GLU A 126 10.10 1.64 29.80
CA GLU A 126 8.85 2.20 29.25
C GLU A 126 8.18 1.28 28.22
N GLY A 127 8.86 0.22 27.77
CA GLY A 127 8.33 -0.77 26.84
C GLY A 127 8.64 -0.49 25.37
N CYS A 128 8.31 -1.47 24.52
CA CYS A 128 8.67 -1.50 23.10
C CYS A 128 7.47 -1.29 22.18
N GLY A 129 6.55 -0.40 22.53
CA GLY A 129 5.48 0.03 21.61
C GLY A 129 6.00 0.97 20.53
N LEU A 130 5.34 1.04 19.37
CA LEU A 130 5.86 1.63 18.14
C LEU A 130 6.38 3.05 18.37
N GLY A 131 5.51 3.96 18.84
CA GLY A 131 5.88 5.34 19.12
C GLY A 131 6.98 5.50 20.18
N LYS A 132 7.10 4.57 21.13
CA LYS A 132 8.17 4.59 22.14
C LYS A 132 9.52 4.20 21.55
N VAL A 133 9.55 3.15 20.72
CA VAL A 133 10.78 2.72 20.05
C VAL A 133 11.20 3.77 19.01
N ALA A 134 10.27 4.21 18.17
CA ALA A 134 10.53 5.20 17.14
C ALA A 134 11.08 6.52 17.72
N ARG A 135 10.48 7.04 18.80
CA ARG A 135 10.99 8.23 19.50
C ARG A 135 12.43 8.06 19.98
N ARG A 136 12.78 6.92 20.58
CA ARG A 136 14.15 6.64 21.06
C ARG A 136 15.16 6.58 19.93
N LEU A 137 14.76 6.05 18.78
CA LEU A 137 15.58 5.96 17.59
C LEU A 137 15.62 7.27 16.77
N GLY A 138 14.94 8.33 17.24
CA GLY A 138 14.86 9.60 16.51
C GLY A 138 14.05 9.52 15.21
N ILE A 139 13.24 8.47 15.03
CA ILE A 139 12.37 8.29 13.87
C ILE A 139 11.19 9.24 14.03
N ARG A 140 11.10 10.22 13.12
CA ARG A 140 9.97 11.15 13.04
C ARG A 140 8.92 10.58 12.10
N PHE A 141 7.69 10.49 12.57
CA PHE A 141 6.54 10.00 11.83
C PHE A 141 5.27 10.51 12.51
N GLU A 142 4.17 10.61 11.76
CA GLU A 142 2.86 10.95 12.31
C GLU A 142 2.21 9.69 12.90
N HIS A 143 2.14 9.60 14.23
CA HIS A 143 1.69 8.38 14.89
C HIS A 143 0.19 8.16 14.65
N HIS A 144 -0.18 6.95 14.26
CA HIS A 144 -1.54 6.53 13.90
C HIS A 144 -2.02 6.98 12.51
N ASP A 145 -1.10 7.40 11.64
CA ASP A 145 -1.29 7.23 10.19
C ASP A 145 -0.70 5.87 9.80
N ALA A 146 -1.49 5.02 9.15
CA ALA A 146 -1.10 3.65 8.84
C ALA A 146 0.21 3.59 8.02
N GLY A 147 0.40 4.51 7.07
CA GLY A 147 1.60 4.55 6.22
C GLY A 147 2.85 4.95 7.01
N GLU A 148 2.71 5.91 7.89
CA GLU A 148 3.76 6.36 8.80
C GLU A 148 4.10 5.31 9.87
N ASP A 149 3.10 4.59 10.38
CA ASP A 149 3.28 3.49 11.33
C ASP A 149 3.99 2.29 10.66
N ALA A 150 3.60 1.93 9.43
CA ALA A 150 4.30 0.93 8.61
C ALA A 150 5.74 1.36 8.30
N TYR A 151 5.98 2.64 8.00
CA TYR A 151 7.32 3.17 7.83
C TYR A 151 8.16 3.05 9.11
N ALA A 152 7.63 3.51 10.24
CA ALA A 152 8.33 3.41 11.53
C ALA A 152 8.66 1.94 11.87
N CYS A 153 7.77 1.01 11.57
CA CYS A 153 7.99 -0.43 11.71
C CYS A 153 9.20 -0.90 10.88
N ALA A 154 9.26 -0.54 9.59
CA ALA A 154 10.39 -0.85 8.71
C ALA A 154 11.70 -0.25 9.24
N GLU A 155 11.64 1.00 9.67
CA GLU A 155 12.79 1.80 10.08
C GLU A 155 13.37 1.30 11.43
N ILE A 156 12.53 0.77 12.32
CA ILE A 156 12.96 0.01 13.52
C ILE A 156 13.74 -1.25 13.14
N ALA A 157 13.27 -2.01 12.15
CA ALA A 157 13.97 -3.21 11.71
C ALA A 157 15.33 -2.86 11.08
N LEU A 158 15.38 -1.80 10.27
CA LEU A 158 16.63 -1.29 9.70
C LEU A 158 17.61 -0.78 10.77
N ALA A 159 17.11 -0.07 11.79
CA ALA A 159 17.93 0.33 12.93
C ALA A 159 18.50 -0.88 13.67
N ALA A 160 17.69 -1.92 13.87
CA ALA A 160 18.14 -3.16 14.49
C ALA A 160 19.19 -3.90 13.64
N MET A 161 19.04 -3.88 12.31
CA MET A 161 20.06 -4.43 11.40
C MET A 161 21.40 -3.71 11.55
N ARG A 162 21.37 -2.37 11.63
CA ARG A 162 22.58 -1.54 11.84
C ARG A 162 23.23 -1.87 13.19
N GLU A 163 22.45 -1.92 14.26
CA GLU A 163 22.94 -2.24 15.62
C GLU A 163 23.58 -3.63 15.71
N ARG A 164 23.05 -4.60 14.95
CA ARG A 164 23.58 -5.98 14.92
C ARG A 164 24.60 -6.21 13.80
N ALA A 165 24.93 -5.18 13.01
CA ALA A 165 25.83 -5.25 11.87
C ALA A 165 25.50 -6.40 10.89
N VAL A 166 24.21 -6.60 10.59
CA VAL A 166 23.72 -7.64 9.67
C VAL A 166 23.23 -7.06 8.34
N ALA A 167 23.39 -7.83 7.26
CA ALA A 167 23.13 -7.36 5.90
C ALA A 167 21.64 -7.28 5.53
N ASP A 168 20.79 -8.13 6.13
CA ASP A 168 19.37 -8.20 5.82
C ASP A 168 18.52 -8.64 7.02
N VAL A 169 17.19 -8.60 6.85
CA VAL A 169 16.21 -8.91 7.88
C VAL A 169 16.19 -10.40 8.26
N HIS A 170 16.53 -11.31 7.36
CA HIS A 170 16.63 -12.73 7.68
C HIS A 170 17.86 -13.00 8.56
N ALA A 171 19.00 -12.38 8.23
CA ALA A 171 20.19 -12.39 9.06
C ALA A 171 19.92 -11.77 10.43
N LEU A 172 19.12 -10.69 10.50
CA LEU A 172 18.67 -10.13 11.77
C LEU A 172 17.84 -11.12 12.58
N ALA A 173 16.84 -11.77 11.98
CA ALA A 173 16.02 -12.76 12.66
C ALA A 173 16.87 -13.91 13.21
N ALA A 174 17.80 -14.43 12.41
CA ALA A 174 18.72 -15.49 12.80
C ALA A 174 19.64 -15.06 13.96
N ALA A 175 20.29 -13.89 13.85
CA ALA A 175 21.18 -13.35 14.87
C ALA A 175 20.47 -13.12 16.22
N LEU A 176 19.17 -12.82 16.18
CA LEU A 176 18.35 -12.61 17.37
C LEU A 176 17.69 -13.90 17.90
N GLY A 177 17.85 -15.05 17.24
CA GLY A 177 17.12 -16.27 17.58
C GLY A 177 15.60 -16.07 17.53
N LEU A 178 15.14 -15.29 16.56
CA LEU A 178 13.74 -14.97 16.33
C LEU A 178 13.18 -15.82 15.18
N PRO A 179 12.07 -16.54 15.39
CA PRO A 179 11.47 -17.30 14.30
C PRO A 179 10.80 -16.34 13.31
N VAL A 180 11.17 -16.47 12.03
CA VAL A 180 10.30 -16.01 10.95
C VAL A 180 9.09 -16.93 10.95
N THR A 181 7.96 -16.41 11.41
CA THR A 181 6.76 -17.21 11.61
C THR A 181 6.11 -17.46 10.26
N ARG A 182 5.76 -18.72 10.00
CA ARG A 182 5.01 -19.13 8.82
C ARG A 182 3.56 -19.38 9.21
N ALA A 183 2.64 -18.60 8.65
CA ALA A 183 1.22 -18.90 8.76
C ALA A 183 0.77 -19.59 7.48
N VAL A 184 0.32 -20.84 7.62
CA VAL A 184 -0.20 -21.62 6.49
C VAL A 184 -1.43 -20.92 5.93
N GLY A 185 -1.47 -20.82 4.61
CA GLY A 185 -2.59 -20.31 3.85
C GLY A 185 -3.88 -21.11 4.05
N GLY A 186 -4.95 -20.61 3.45
CA GLY A 186 -6.26 -21.25 3.52
C GLY A 186 -6.99 -21.13 2.18
N PRO A 187 -7.80 -22.14 1.81
CA PRO A 187 -8.58 -22.07 0.58
C PRO A 187 -9.54 -20.88 0.62
N ALA A 188 -9.85 -20.33 -0.55
CA ALA A 188 -10.87 -19.29 -0.68
C ALA A 188 -12.19 -19.76 -0.04
N GLY A 189 -12.78 -18.90 0.80
CA GLY A 189 -14.14 -19.14 1.33
C GLY A 189 -15.19 -19.18 0.21
N PRO A 190 -16.42 -19.63 0.49
CA PRO A 190 -17.49 -19.67 -0.52
C PRO A 190 -17.67 -18.29 -1.14
N ARG A 191 -17.47 -18.21 -2.47
CA ARG A 191 -17.62 -16.98 -3.26
C ARG A 191 -19.04 -16.44 -3.05
N ARG A 192 -19.17 -15.24 -2.49
CA ARG A 192 -20.45 -14.52 -2.54
C ARG A 192 -20.74 -14.19 -4.01
N GLY A 193 -21.97 -14.45 -4.45
CA GLY A 193 -22.33 -14.57 -5.88
C GLY A 193 -21.94 -13.38 -6.78
N PRO A 194 -22.03 -13.57 -8.12
CA PRO A 194 -21.55 -12.62 -9.15
C PRO A 194 -22.20 -11.23 -9.12
N GLY A 195 -23.22 -11.01 -8.29
CA GLY A 195 -23.80 -9.69 -8.01
C GLY A 195 -23.07 -8.86 -6.95
N THR A 196 -22.00 -9.38 -6.33
CA THR A 196 -21.22 -8.65 -5.31
C THR A 196 -20.10 -7.83 -5.93
N ILE A 197 -19.79 -6.68 -5.31
CA ILE A 197 -18.73 -5.76 -5.78
C ILE A 197 -17.38 -6.49 -5.88
N SER A 198 -17.04 -7.34 -4.91
CA SER A 198 -15.82 -8.15 -4.90
C SER A 198 -15.80 -9.23 -6.00
N GLY A 199 -16.96 -9.80 -6.37
CA GLY A 199 -17.09 -10.73 -7.49
C GLY A 199 -16.94 -10.06 -8.86
N ARG A 200 -17.41 -8.82 -9.00
CA ARG A 200 -17.17 -7.97 -10.18
C ARG A 200 -15.72 -7.48 -10.26
N ALA A 201 -15.09 -7.16 -9.13
CA ALA A 201 -13.69 -6.76 -9.06
C ALA A 201 -12.76 -7.92 -9.49
N LEU A 202 -13.02 -9.14 -9.05
CA LEU A 202 -12.24 -10.33 -9.46
C LEU A 202 -12.47 -10.75 -10.92
N ALA A 203 -13.66 -10.51 -11.47
CA ALA A 203 -14.00 -10.82 -12.87
C ALA A 203 -13.54 -9.75 -13.87
N ALA A 204 -13.15 -8.55 -13.39
CA ALA A 204 -12.69 -7.43 -14.21
C ALA A 204 -11.18 -7.46 -14.51
N PHE A 205 -10.47 -8.53 -14.15
CA PHE A 205 -9.05 -8.71 -14.48
C PHE A 205 -8.88 -9.85 -15.50
N PRO A 206 -8.84 -9.55 -16.81
CA PRO A 206 -7.96 -10.30 -17.69
C PRO A 206 -6.50 -9.96 -17.33
N ASP A 207 -5.55 -10.79 -17.79
CA ASP A 207 -4.09 -10.59 -17.70
C ASP A 207 -3.59 -9.32 -18.48
N GLU A 208 -4.30 -8.20 -18.42
CA GLU A 208 -3.91 -6.92 -19.01
C GLU A 208 -3.35 -5.93 -17.97
N PRO A 209 -2.42 -5.04 -18.36
CA PRO A 209 -1.73 -4.16 -17.43
C PRO A 209 -2.71 -3.24 -16.70
N ALA A 210 -2.57 -3.16 -15.38
CA ALA A 210 -3.38 -2.32 -14.50
C ALA A 210 -3.58 -0.90 -15.07
N ALA A 211 -4.80 -0.39 -14.99
CA ALA A 211 -5.19 0.94 -15.47
C ALA A 211 -4.13 2.00 -15.09
N LEU A 212 -3.51 2.60 -16.10
CA LEU A 212 -2.40 3.53 -15.93
C LEU A 212 -2.83 4.74 -15.09
N ARG A 213 -2.09 4.98 -14.00
CA ARG A 213 -2.32 6.11 -13.07
C ARG A 213 -1.03 6.83 -12.76
N PHE A 214 -1.09 8.15 -12.74
CA PHE A 214 0.04 9.04 -12.53
C PHE A 214 -0.30 10.05 -11.44
N ALA A 215 0.68 10.40 -10.61
CA ALA A 215 0.54 11.52 -9.69
C ALA A 215 1.35 12.70 -10.22
N MET A 216 0.74 13.88 -10.28
CA MET A 216 1.30 15.09 -10.88
C MET A 216 1.30 16.23 -9.87
N ARG A 217 2.36 17.04 -9.89
CA ARG A 217 2.50 18.25 -9.10
C ARG A 217 1.75 19.42 -9.74
N GLY A 218 1.01 20.16 -8.92
CA GLY A 218 0.32 21.40 -9.25
C GLY A 218 1.22 22.64 -9.12
N SER A 219 0.81 23.77 -9.69
CA SER A 219 1.60 25.02 -9.70
C SER A 219 1.87 25.57 -8.30
N THR A 220 0.98 25.26 -7.36
CA THR A 220 1.08 25.63 -5.95
C THR A 220 1.59 24.47 -5.07
N GLY A 221 2.14 23.41 -5.67
CA GLY A 221 2.64 22.23 -4.95
C GLY A 221 1.59 21.15 -4.63
N ASN A 222 0.31 21.41 -4.89
CA ASN A 222 -0.78 20.43 -4.68
C ASN A 222 -0.60 19.17 -5.52
N ARG A 223 -0.95 18.00 -4.98
CA ARG A 223 -0.88 16.72 -5.70
C ARG A 223 -2.21 16.44 -6.42
N TYR A 224 -2.12 16.09 -7.69
CA TYR A 224 -3.26 15.67 -8.52
C TYR A 224 -3.00 14.29 -9.12
N HIS A 225 -4.04 13.51 -9.35
CA HIS A 225 -3.93 12.20 -9.99
C HIS A 225 -4.43 12.31 -11.42
N VAL A 226 -3.78 11.60 -12.34
CA VAL A 226 -4.24 11.41 -13.72
C VAL A 226 -4.41 9.92 -13.99
N SER A 227 -5.57 9.50 -14.49
CA SER A 227 -5.87 8.11 -14.83
C SER A 227 -6.26 7.99 -16.29
N LEU A 228 -5.84 6.91 -16.96
CA LEU A 228 -6.41 6.50 -18.23
C LEU A 228 -7.73 5.78 -17.98
N GLU A 229 -8.81 6.27 -18.58
CA GLU A 229 -10.17 5.73 -18.41
C GLU A 229 -10.76 5.34 -19.77
N GLU A 230 -11.37 4.17 -19.85
CA GLU A 230 -12.12 3.72 -21.03
C GLU A 230 -13.47 4.47 -21.13
N ARG A 231 -13.75 5.06 -22.30
CA ARG A 231 -14.99 5.79 -22.56
C ARG A 231 -15.57 5.39 -23.92
N PRO A 232 -16.86 5.69 -24.20
CA PRO A 232 -17.49 5.34 -25.48
C PRO A 232 -16.79 5.90 -26.73
N GLY A 233 -15.89 6.88 -26.58
CA GLY A 233 -15.07 7.46 -27.65
C GLY A 233 -13.60 7.00 -27.64
N GLY A 234 -13.25 5.99 -26.86
CA GLY A 234 -11.88 5.51 -26.65
C GLY A 234 -11.28 5.95 -25.31
N PRO A 235 -10.03 5.53 -25.02
CA PRO A 235 -9.36 5.82 -23.77
C PRO A 235 -9.03 7.32 -23.64
N GLU A 236 -9.38 7.90 -22.49
CA GLU A 236 -9.20 9.33 -22.19
C GLU A 236 -8.46 9.50 -20.86
N LEU A 237 -7.53 10.46 -20.79
CA LEU A 237 -6.85 10.82 -19.54
C LEU A 237 -7.70 11.79 -18.71
N ARG A 238 -7.98 11.44 -17.45
CA ARG A 238 -8.72 12.27 -16.48
C ARG A 238 -7.86 12.70 -15.33
N CYS A 239 -7.92 13.99 -14.97
CA CYS A 239 -7.16 14.54 -13.86
C CYS A 239 -8.07 15.02 -12.71
N THR A 240 -7.66 14.79 -11.46
CA THR A 240 -8.39 15.23 -10.26
C THR A 240 -8.28 16.73 -9.96
N CYS A 241 -7.46 17.48 -10.71
CA CYS A 241 -7.42 18.93 -10.59
C CYS A 241 -8.77 19.55 -10.97
N THR A 242 -9.01 20.80 -10.55
CA THR A 242 -10.28 21.50 -10.82
C THR A 242 -10.63 21.50 -12.31
N ALA A 243 -9.67 21.83 -13.20
CA ALA A 243 -9.90 21.80 -14.64
C ALA A 243 -10.32 20.40 -15.15
N GLY A 244 -9.61 19.35 -14.73
CA GLY A 244 -9.92 17.98 -15.14
C GLY A 244 -11.27 17.46 -14.61
N ARG A 245 -11.67 17.87 -13.40
CA ARG A 245 -13.00 17.56 -12.83
C ARG A 245 -14.14 18.16 -13.65
N TYR A 246 -13.95 19.32 -14.25
CA TYR A 246 -14.91 19.96 -15.14
C TYR A 246 -14.73 19.55 -16.62
N GLY A 247 -13.97 18.48 -16.90
CA GLY A 247 -13.78 17.98 -18.26
C GLY A 247 -12.90 18.86 -19.16
N MET A 248 -12.19 19.84 -18.58
CA MET A 248 -11.25 20.69 -19.31
C MET A 248 -9.86 20.04 -19.37
N ARG A 249 -9.18 20.19 -20.51
CA ARG A 249 -7.83 19.64 -20.71
C ARG A 249 -6.78 20.45 -19.94
N CYS A 250 -6.36 19.91 -18.80
CA CYS A 250 -5.45 20.57 -17.88
C CYS A 250 -3.97 20.36 -18.24
N ARG A 251 -3.07 21.14 -17.62
CA ARG A 251 -1.62 21.01 -17.81
C ARG A 251 -1.07 19.62 -17.48
N HIS A 252 -1.66 18.93 -16.48
CA HIS A 252 -1.21 17.61 -16.04
C HIS A 252 -1.50 16.53 -17.09
N VAL A 253 -2.67 16.61 -17.75
CA VAL A 253 -3.01 15.71 -18.87
C VAL A 253 -2.10 15.99 -20.06
N LYS A 254 -1.94 17.27 -20.44
CA LYS A 254 -1.08 17.67 -21.56
C LYS A 254 0.36 17.20 -21.40
N ALA A 255 0.91 17.29 -20.18
CA ALA A 255 2.26 16.81 -19.88
C ALA A 255 2.40 15.30 -20.17
N LEU A 256 1.46 14.49 -19.70
CA LEU A 256 1.50 13.04 -19.92
C LEU A 256 1.30 12.64 -21.40
N GLU A 257 0.48 13.39 -22.14
CA GLU A 257 0.25 13.15 -23.58
C GLU A 257 1.50 13.37 -24.43
N VAL A 258 2.39 14.28 -24.01
CA VAL A 258 3.67 14.56 -24.70
C VAL A 258 4.87 13.87 -24.06
N GLY A 259 4.66 13.04 -23.04
CA GLY A 259 5.72 12.32 -22.35
C GLY A 259 6.53 13.17 -21.36
N ASP A 260 6.03 14.34 -20.96
CA ASP A 260 6.70 15.22 -19.99
C ASP A 260 6.47 14.72 -18.56
N VAL A 261 7.57 14.32 -17.91
CA VAL A 261 7.59 13.76 -16.56
C VAL A 261 8.09 14.76 -15.51
N THR A 262 8.30 16.02 -15.87
CA THR A 262 8.89 17.04 -14.99
C THR A 262 8.13 17.20 -13.67
N ASP A 263 6.80 17.20 -13.75
CA ASP A 263 5.91 17.32 -12.60
C ASP A 263 5.42 15.95 -12.08
N LEU A 264 5.99 14.84 -12.55
CA LEU A 264 5.59 13.49 -12.14
C LEU A 264 6.08 13.19 -10.72
N LEU A 265 5.14 12.79 -9.87
CA LEU A 265 5.35 12.41 -8.47
C LEU A 265 5.23 10.91 -8.25
N SER A 266 4.68 10.16 -9.20
CA SER A 266 4.60 8.71 -9.18
C SER A 266 5.83 8.10 -9.87
N ASP A 267 6.33 6.99 -9.36
CA ASP A 267 7.55 6.34 -9.85
C ASP A 267 7.26 5.41 -11.04
N ASN A 268 6.64 5.97 -12.07
CA ASN A 268 6.23 5.26 -13.29
C ASN A 268 6.45 6.10 -14.55
N ALA A 269 7.58 6.80 -14.61
CA ALA A 269 7.98 7.61 -15.77
C ALA A 269 8.06 6.79 -17.08
N ALA A 270 8.45 5.51 -16.99
CA ALA A 270 8.47 4.60 -18.14
C ALA A 270 7.06 4.41 -18.75
N ASP A 271 6.04 4.33 -17.90
CA ASP A 271 4.65 4.21 -18.32
C ASP A 271 4.14 5.49 -18.98
N VAL A 272 4.63 6.66 -18.57
CA VAL A 272 4.32 7.96 -19.21
C VAL A 272 4.86 8.00 -20.65
N VAL A 273 6.08 7.52 -20.86
CA VAL A 273 6.70 7.45 -22.20
C VAL A 273 5.95 6.45 -23.09
N LEU A 274 5.52 5.31 -22.54
CA LEU A 274 4.71 4.33 -23.25
C LEU A 274 3.33 4.89 -23.60
N LEU A 275 2.67 5.55 -22.65
CA LEU A 275 1.38 6.20 -22.82
C LEU A 275 1.42 7.26 -23.92
N ALA A 276 2.43 8.14 -23.93
CA ALA A 276 2.58 9.17 -24.97
C ALA A 276 2.73 8.57 -26.37
N ARG A 277 3.41 7.41 -26.48
CA ARG A 277 3.52 6.65 -27.74
C ARG A 277 2.20 6.00 -28.14
N MET A 278 1.44 5.47 -27.18
CA MET A 278 0.14 4.84 -27.40
C MET A 278 -0.94 5.86 -27.82
N LEU A 279 -0.95 7.03 -27.18
CA LEU A 279 -1.85 8.14 -27.52
C LEU A 279 -1.39 8.92 -28.77
N GLY A 280 -0.19 8.62 -29.29
CA GLY A 280 0.52 9.36 -30.33
C GLY A 280 0.90 8.56 -31.59
N ALA A 281 0.10 7.60 -32.04
CA ALA A 281 0.31 6.93 -33.33
C ALA A 281 0.00 7.86 -34.54
N LYS A 282 0.94 8.76 -34.83
CA LYS A 282 1.53 9.00 -36.17
C LYS A 282 2.98 9.43 -35.97
N THR A 283 3.87 8.48 -35.70
CA THR A 283 5.31 8.69 -35.85
C THR A 283 5.61 8.81 -37.35
N ARG A 284 5.94 10.00 -37.85
CA ARG A 284 6.64 10.11 -39.14
C ARG A 284 8.03 9.52 -38.93
N VAL A 285 8.24 8.33 -39.47
CA VAL A 285 9.58 7.78 -39.68
C VAL A 285 10.26 8.67 -40.71
N ALA A 286 11.40 9.25 -40.33
CA ALA A 286 12.32 9.85 -41.29
C ALA A 286 12.77 8.73 -42.25
N GLY A 287 12.25 8.78 -43.48
CA GLY A 287 12.72 7.93 -44.57
C GLY A 287 14.07 8.45 -45.04
N ALA A 288 15.08 7.59 -44.96
CA ALA A 288 16.27 7.68 -45.78
C ALA A 288 15.87 7.53 -47.25
N ALA A 289 16.12 8.59 -48.03
CA ALA A 289 16.53 8.59 -49.43
C ALA A 289 17.12 9.97 -49.73
#